data_AF-A0AAV0WHB5-F1
#
_entry.id   AF-A0AAV0WHB5-F1
#
_cell.length_a   1.000
_cell.length_b   1.000
_cell.length_c   1.000
_cell.angle_alpha   90.00
_cell.angle_beta   90.00
_cell.angle_gamma   90.00
#
_symmetry.space_group_name_H-M   'P 1'
#
loop_
_entity.id
_entity.type
_entity.pdbx_description
1 polymer ?
#
loop_
_entity_poly.entity_id
_entity_poly.type
_entity_poly.pdbx_seq_one_letter_code
_entity_poly.pdbx_strand_id
1 'polypeptide(L)'
;MSSKRHYVLLTVLKGNPRLKSLCETRWIERHGSIIIFQSSLIYILEALTSISSWHEQDSSSKAKTLLTALSACEFIISLFTLASLLSVTVSVSKILQNVNSDISNSTEIIHDVIDNLENKRTNCSEEFNLIFEVCKKEMIKHDIEIKKPRIVCRQTARSNYQTSTIGDYYRVSIYIPLLDNVLDDLKNRFLNEKNQEVLK
;
A
#
# COMPACT_ATOMS: atom_id res chain seq x y z
N MET A 1 -22.78 12.73 -0.48
CA MET A 1 -21.76 13.38 0.40
C MET A 1 -22.33 14.70 0.89
N SER A 2 -22.16 15.06 2.17
CA SER A 2 -22.55 16.40 2.66
C SER A 2 -21.69 17.48 1.97
N SER A 3 -22.32 18.56 1.50
CA SER A 3 -21.65 19.68 0.80
C SER A 3 -20.52 20.28 1.62
N LYS A 4 -20.67 20.36 2.94
CA LYS A 4 -19.65 20.84 3.87
C LYS A 4 -18.41 19.94 3.90
N ARG A 5 -18.59 18.61 3.94
CA ARG A 5 -17.47 17.64 3.95
C ARG A 5 -16.68 17.69 2.65
N HIS A 6 -17.39 17.79 1.52
CA HIS A 6 -16.77 17.91 0.21
C HIS A 6 -15.98 19.21 0.07
N TYR A 7 -16.51 20.32 0.59
CA TYR A 7 -15.82 21.60 0.61
C TYR A 7 -14.47 21.53 1.35
N VAL A 8 -14.43 20.97 2.57
CA VAL A 8 -13.16 20.81 3.31
C VAL A 8 -12.14 20.01 2.50
N LEU A 9 -12.57 18.88 1.92
CA LEU A 9 -11.69 18.03 1.13
C LEU A 9 -11.12 18.80 -0.09
N LEU A 10 -11.94 19.58 -0.79
CA LEU A 10 -11.48 20.41 -1.91
C LEU A 10 -10.52 21.52 -1.45
N THR A 11 -10.82 22.17 -0.33
CA THR A 11 -9.98 23.24 0.23
C THR A 11 -8.62 22.72 0.67
N VAL A 12 -8.55 21.53 1.25
CA VAL A 12 -7.30 20.92 1.71
C VAL A 12 -6.49 20.33 0.55
N LEU A 13 -7.15 19.74 -0.45
CA LEU A 13 -6.47 19.17 -1.61
C LEU A 13 -5.83 20.24 -2.53
N LYS A 14 -6.23 21.52 -2.50
CA LYS A 14 -5.57 22.65 -3.21
C LYS A 14 -5.06 22.36 -4.64
N GLY A 15 -5.82 21.62 -5.46
CA GLY A 15 -5.43 21.28 -6.84
C GLY A 15 -4.59 20.01 -7.01
N ASN A 16 -4.29 19.27 -5.93
CA ASN A 16 -3.74 17.92 -5.98
C ASN A 16 -4.74 16.93 -6.63
N PRO A 17 -4.25 15.80 -7.19
CA PRO A 17 -5.10 14.81 -7.81
C PRO A 17 -6.21 14.36 -6.85
N ARG A 18 -7.45 14.39 -7.36
CA ARG A 18 -8.63 13.95 -6.59
C ARG A 18 -8.48 12.47 -6.25
N LEU A 19 -8.88 12.10 -5.04
CA LEU A 19 -9.00 10.70 -4.65
C LEU A 19 -9.87 9.98 -5.68
N LYS A 20 -9.33 8.91 -6.23
CA LYS A 20 -10.04 8.03 -7.16
C LYS A 20 -10.65 6.88 -6.37
N SER A 21 -11.85 6.47 -6.75
CA SER A 21 -12.40 5.21 -6.25
C SER A 21 -11.49 4.06 -6.65
N LEU A 22 -11.47 3.01 -5.84
CA LEU A 22 -10.84 1.76 -6.24
C LEU A 22 -11.65 1.18 -7.40
N CYS A 23 -11.01 0.93 -8.53
CA CYS A 23 -11.65 0.20 -9.61
C CYS A 23 -11.72 -1.29 -9.24
N GLU A 24 -12.88 -1.91 -9.34
CA GLU A 24 -13.06 -3.32 -9.00
C GLU A 24 -12.43 -4.25 -10.04
N THR A 25 -12.51 -3.86 -11.30
CA THR A 25 -12.23 -4.73 -12.46
C THR A 25 -10.92 -4.38 -13.18
N ARG A 26 -10.37 -3.17 -12.99
CA ARG A 26 -9.14 -2.73 -13.69
C ARG A 26 -7.98 -2.55 -12.71
N TRP A 27 -7.03 -3.47 -12.77
CA TRP A 27 -5.87 -3.50 -11.86
C TRP A 27 -4.97 -2.28 -12.00
N ILE A 28 -4.78 -1.75 -13.21
CA ILE A 28 -3.97 -0.53 -13.44
C ILE A 28 -4.63 0.69 -12.79
N GLU A 29 -5.96 0.79 -12.85
CA GLU A 29 -6.66 1.90 -12.21
C GLU A 29 -6.60 1.77 -10.69
N ARG A 30 -6.71 0.55 -10.15
CA ARG A 30 -6.52 0.29 -8.71
C ARG A 30 -5.13 0.70 -8.25
N HIS A 31 -4.09 0.38 -9.03
CA HIS A 31 -2.72 0.83 -8.80
C HIS A 31 -2.62 2.35 -8.72
N GLY A 32 -3.15 3.05 -9.73
CA GLY A 32 -3.17 4.50 -9.77
C GLY A 32 -3.93 5.11 -8.58
N SER A 33 -5.05 4.51 -8.17
CA SER A 33 -5.82 4.96 -7.01
C SER A 33 -5.03 4.82 -5.70
N ILE A 34 -4.26 3.73 -5.52
CA ILE A 34 -3.43 3.53 -4.32
C ILE A 34 -2.28 4.54 -4.26
N ILE A 35 -1.61 4.81 -5.39
CA ILE A 35 -0.53 5.82 -5.44
C ILE A 35 -1.08 7.22 -5.15
N ILE A 36 -2.22 7.57 -5.75
CA ILE A 36 -2.88 8.86 -5.47
C ILE A 36 -3.29 8.94 -4.01
N PHE A 37 -3.78 7.85 -3.42
CA PHE A 37 -4.14 7.80 -2.01
C PHE A 37 -2.91 8.01 -1.12
N GLN A 38 -1.80 7.33 -1.39
CA GLN A 38 -0.54 7.49 -0.68
C GLN A 38 -0.03 8.94 -0.77
N SER A 39 0.01 9.53 -1.97
CA SER A 39 0.47 10.91 -2.16
C SER A 39 -0.46 11.93 -1.50
N SER A 40 -1.74 11.59 -1.36
CA SER A 40 -2.76 12.47 -0.78
C SER A 40 -2.98 12.24 0.71
N LEU A 41 -2.33 11.25 1.32
CA LEU A 41 -2.59 10.82 2.70
C LEU A 41 -2.55 12.01 3.68
N ILE A 42 -1.56 12.88 3.52
CA ILE A 42 -1.38 14.09 4.32
C ILE A 42 -2.62 14.99 4.31
N TYR A 43 -3.11 15.30 3.11
CA TYR A 43 -4.30 16.14 2.91
C TYR A 43 -5.55 15.47 3.48
N ILE A 44 -5.62 14.14 3.44
CA ILE A 44 -6.72 13.39 4.04
C ILE A 44 -6.67 13.53 5.57
N LEU A 45 -5.50 13.38 6.19
CA LEU A 45 -5.33 13.53 7.65
C LEU A 45 -5.69 14.95 8.11
N GLU A 46 -5.26 15.98 7.38
CA GLU A 46 -5.62 17.38 7.67
C GLU A 46 -7.13 17.62 7.54
N ALA A 47 -7.75 17.14 6.47
CA ALA A 47 -9.20 17.25 6.28
C ALA A 47 -9.99 16.54 7.39
N LEU A 48 -9.58 15.33 7.77
CA LEU A 48 -10.21 14.58 8.86
C LEU A 48 -10.01 15.27 10.21
N THR A 49 -8.83 15.86 10.45
CA THR A 49 -8.56 16.64 11.66
C THR A 49 -9.50 17.84 11.75
N SER A 50 -9.70 18.58 10.64
CA SER A 50 -10.66 19.69 10.59
C SER A 50 -12.11 19.23 10.84
N ILE A 51 -12.55 18.13 10.23
CA ILE A 51 -13.92 17.62 10.43
C ILE A 51 -14.11 17.07 11.85
N SER A 52 -13.05 16.54 12.47
CA SER A 52 -13.10 15.97 13.82
C SER A 52 -13.40 17.01 14.91
N SER A 53 -13.15 18.29 14.66
CA SER A 53 -13.43 19.39 15.59
C SER A 53 -14.82 20.00 15.40
N TRP A 54 -15.63 19.50 14.46
CA TRP A 54 -16.98 20.01 14.22
C TRP A 54 -17.94 19.67 15.35
N HIS A 55 -18.89 20.57 15.61
CA HIS A 55 -19.99 20.33 16.55
C HIS A 55 -20.94 19.20 16.10
N GLU A 56 -21.03 18.92 14.79
CA GLU A 56 -21.86 17.83 14.26
C GLU A 56 -21.28 16.47 14.67
N GLN A 57 -21.93 15.81 15.63
CA GLN A 57 -21.42 14.58 16.23
C GLN A 57 -21.25 13.43 15.23
N ASP A 58 -22.16 13.26 14.27
CA ASP A 58 -22.07 12.19 13.27
C ASP A 58 -20.83 12.34 12.37
N SER A 59 -20.61 13.54 11.83
CA SER A 59 -19.43 13.83 10.98
C SER A 59 -18.13 13.80 11.79
N SER A 60 -18.09 14.42 12.97
CA SER A 60 -16.87 14.51 13.78
C SER A 60 -16.45 13.16 14.35
N SER A 61 -17.38 12.32 14.82
CA SER A 61 -17.07 10.98 15.33
C SER A 61 -16.52 10.07 14.23
N LYS A 62 -17.16 10.05 13.05
CA LYS A 62 -16.67 9.30 11.88
C LYS A 62 -15.28 9.77 11.45
N ALA A 63 -15.05 11.09 11.46
CA ALA A 63 -13.74 11.64 11.13
C ALA A 63 -12.66 11.24 12.14
N LYS A 64 -12.96 11.24 13.45
CA LYS A 64 -12.02 10.75 14.48
C LYS A 64 -11.67 9.28 14.31
N THR A 65 -12.66 8.44 14.02
CA THR A 65 -12.43 7.01 13.77
C THR A 65 -11.52 6.79 12.57
N LEU A 66 -11.79 7.48 11.45
CA LEU A 66 -10.96 7.40 10.25
C LEU A 66 -9.55 7.96 10.50
N LEU A 67 -9.43 9.10 11.18
CA LEU A 67 -8.15 9.71 11.53
C LEU A 67 -7.29 8.73 12.35
N THR A 68 -7.89 8.09 13.35
CA THR A 68 -7.20 7.09 14.18
C THR A 68 -6.74 5.89 13.35
N ALA A 69 -7.58 5.40 12.43
CA ALA A 69 -7.24 4.26 11.58
C ALA A 69 -6.13 4.60 10.57
N LEU A 70 -6.19 5.77 9.94
CA LEU A 70 -5.21 6.20 8.94
C LEU A 70 -3.87 6.63 9.55
N SER A 71 -3.87 7.12 10.79
CA SER A 71 -2.65 7.46 11.54
C SER A 71 -2.00 6.24 12.20
N ALA A 72 -2.57 5.04 12.09
CA ALA A 72 -1.96 3.84 12.65
C ALA A 72 -0.68 3.47 11.88
N CYS A 73 0.42 3.22 12.60
CA CYS A 73 1.70 2.85 12.00
C CYS A 73 1.59 1.66 11.04
N GLU A 74 0.82 0.65 11.43
CA GLU A 74 0.55 -0.54 10.62
C GLU A 74 -0.14 -0.18 9.28
N PHE A 75 -1.11 0.73 9.30
CA PHE A 75 -1.80 1.17 8.08
C PHE A 75 -0.85 1.91 7.14
N ILE A 76 -0.11 2.89 7.65
CA ILE A 76 0.82 3.70 6.85
C ILE A 76 1.90 2.81 6.23
N ILE A 77 2.54 1.94 7.02
CA ILE A 77 3.59 1.06 6.51
C ILE A 77 3.03 0.06 5.50
N SER A 78 1.83 -0.48 5.74
CA SER A 78 1.16 -1.36 4.77
C SER A 78 0.88 -0.63 3.45
N LEU A 79 0.37 0.60 3.51
CA LEU A 79 0.07 1.40 2.32
C LEU A 79 1.32 1.69 1.50
N PHE A 80 2.40 2.13 2.13
CA PHE A 80 3.66 2.46 1.45
C PHE A 80 4.33 1.20 0.88
N THR A 81 4.27 0.09 1.61
CA THR A 81 4.79 -1.19 1.12
C THR A 81 3.97 -1.68 -0.08
N LEU A 82 2.64 -1.63 0.02
CA LEU A 82 1.75 -2.04 -1.06
C LEU A 82 1.99 -1.20 -2.31
N ALA A 83 2.11 0.12 -2.17
CA ALA A 83 2.40 1.00 -3.30
C ALA A 83 3.77 0.71 -3.94
N SER A 84 4.79 0.41 -3.13
CA SER A 84 6.11 0.01 -3.62
C SER A 84 6.04 -1.29 -4.45
N LEU A 85 5.38 -2.33 -3.94
CA LEU A 85 5.26 -3.61 -4.67
C LEU A 85 4.42 -3.46 -5.93
N LEU A 86 3.31 -2.74 -5.84
CA LEU A 86 2.44 -2.45 -6.97
C LEU A 86 3.19 -1.68 -8.08
N SER A 87 4.11 -0.78 -7.73
CA SER A 87 4.94 -0.06 -8.71
C SER A 87 5.75 -1.01 -9.59
N VAL A 88 6.19 -2.15 -9.06
CA VAL A 88 6.91 -3.19 -9.81
C VAL A 88 5.95 -3.96 -10.72
N THR A 89 4.76 -4.33 -10.23
CA THR A 89 3.79 -5.15 -10.99
C THR A 89 2.98 -4.37 -12.03
N VAL A 90 3.19 -3.06 -12.15
CA VAL A 90 2.45 -2.21 -13.09
C VAL A 90 2.79 -2.53 -14.55
N SER A 91 4.04 -2.92 -14.83
CA SER A 91 4.49 -3.32 -16.17
C SER A 91 3.74 -4.56 -16.65
N VAL A 92 3.67 -5.60 -15.80
CA VAL A 92 2.88 -6.81 -16.05
C VAL A 92 1.42 -6.46 -16.33
N SER A 93 0.84 -5.59 -15.50
CA SER A 93 -0.57 -5.20 -15.67
C SER A 93 -0.83 -4.50 -17.01
N LYS A 94 0.09 -3.67 -17.49
CA LYS A 94 -0.01 -2.97 -18.79
C LYS A 94 0.06 -3.93 -19.96
N ILE A 95 0.96 -4.91 -19.89
CA ILE A 95 1.15 -5.90 -20.95
C ILE A 95 -0.07 -6.78 -21.10
N LEU A 96 -0.60 -7.30 -19.99
CA LEU A 96 -1.78 -8.16 -19.98
C LEU A 96 -3.05 -7.46 -20.46
N GLN A 97 -3.09 -6.12 -20.42
CA GLN A 97 -4.24 -5.32 -20.85
C GLN A 97 -4.08 -4.74 -22.26
N ASN A 98 -2.91 -4.93 -22.89
CA ASN A 98 -2.66 -4.42 -24.23
C ASN A 98 -3.03 -5.48 -25.28
N VAL A 99 -3.82 -5.06 -26.26
CA VAL A 99 -4.42 -5.93 -27.29
C VAL A 99 -3.38 -6.39 -28.33
N ASN A 100 -2.28 -5.64 -28.48
CA ASN A 100 -1.24 -5.87 -29.50
C ASN A 100 0.09 -6.35 -28.90
N SER A 101 0.08 -6.96 -27.71
CA SER A 101 1.30 -7.41 -27.06
C SER A 101 1.88 -8.66 -27.75
N ASP A 102 3.14 -8.59 -28.17
CA ASP A 102 3.91 -9.77 -28.57
C ASP A 102 4.11 -10.68 -27.35
N ILE A 103 3.72 -11.95 -27.48
CA ILE A 103 3.75 -12.94 -26.39
C ILE A 103 5.18 -13.15 -25.90
N SER A 104 6.16 -13.21 -26.81
CA SER A 104 7.56 -13.47 -26.42
C SER A 104 8.14 -12.31 -25.61
N ASN A 105 7.91 -11.07 -26.05
CA ASN A 105 8.30 -9.89 -25.28
C ASN A 105 7.52 -9.77 -23.95
N SER A 106 6.30 -10.30 -23.90
CA SER A 106 5.47 -10.29 -22.69
C SER A 106 5.99 -11.26 -21.63
N THR A 107 6.47 -12.44 -22.03
CA THR A 107 7.04 -13.43 -21.10
C THR A 107 8.35 -12.96 -20.50
N GLU A 108 9.24 -12.37 -21.30
CA GLU A 108 10.50 -11.78 -20.83
C GLU A 108 10.24 -10.74 -19.73
N ILE A 109 9.30 -9.81 -19.94
CA ILE A 109 9.00 -8.77 -18.95
C ILE A 109 8.36 -9.37 -17.68
N ILE A 110 7.57 -10.43 -17.79
CA ILE A 110 7.03 -11.13 -16.62
C ILE A 110 8.15 -11.78 -15.81
N HIS A 111 9.11 -12.43 -16.48
CA HIS A 111 10.29 -13.00 -15.83
C HIS A 111 11.12 -11.92 -15.15
N ASP A 112 11.42 -10.81 -15.82
CA ASP A 112 12.15 -9.68 -15.24
C ASP A 112 11.48 -9.13 -13.96
N VAL A 113 10.15 -9.09 -13.94
CA VAL A 113 9.38 -8.63 -12.77
C VAL A 113 9.46 -9.64 -11.63
N ILE A 114 9.37 -10.94 -11.92
CA ILE A 114 9.52 -11.99 -10.91
C ILE A 114 10.94 -11.93 -10.32
N ASP A 115 11.96 -11.85 -11.17
CA ASP A 115 13.37 -11.73 -10.76
C ASP A 115 13.60 -10.47 -9.93
N ASN A 116 12.97 -9.34 -10.28
CA ASN A 116 13.02 -8.13 -9.47
C ASN A 116 12.44 -8.35 -8.06
N LEU A 117 11.28 -9.01 -7.96
CA LEU A 117 10.64 -9.31 -6.68
C LEU A 117 11.45 -10.31 -5.85
N GLU A 118 12.08 -11.30 -6.48
CA GLU A 118 13.00 -12.24 -5.82
C GLU A 118 14.26 -11.53 -5.29
N ASN A 119 14.82 -10.61 -6.07
CA ASN A 119 15.93 -9.76 -5.63
C ASN A 119 15.52 -8.90 -4.43
N LYS A 120 14.32 -8.30 -4.46
CA LYS A 120 13.77 -7.58 -3.30
C LYS A 120 13.57 -8.49 -2.09
N ARG A 121 13.22 -9.76 -2.30
CA ARG A 121 13.04 -10.73 -1.22
C ARG A 121 14.36 -11.13 -0.58
N THR A 122 15.41 -11.28 -1.39
CA THR A 122 16.77 -11.58 -0.93
C THR A 122 17.35 -10.38 -0.17
N ASN A 123 17.15 -9.17 -0.69
CA ASN A 123 17.62 -7.91 -0.09
C ASN A 123 16.57 -7.23 0.81
N CYS A 124 15.65 -8.01 1.39
CA CYS A 124 14.46 -7.48 2.07
C CYS A 124 14.76 -6.50 3.20
N SER A 125 15.91 -6.63 3.86
CA SER A 125 16.32 -5.73 4.94
C SER A 125 16.60 -4.32 4.42
N GLU A 126 17.34 -4.19 3.32
CA GLU A 126 17.72 -2.91 2.74
C GLU A 126 16.52 -2.24 2.05
N GLU A 127 15.79 -3.03 1.25
CA GLU A 127 14.59 -2.59 0.54
C GLU A 127 13.50 -2.09 1.50
N PHE A 128 13.24 -2.85 2.57
CA PHE A 128 12.28 -2.40 3.58
C PHE A 128 12.78 -1.17 4.33
N ASN A 129 14.09 -1.07 4.61
CA ASN A 129 14.63 0.09 5.32
C ASN A 129 14.41 1.40 4.53
N LEU A 130 14.56 1.38 3.20
CA LEU A 130 14.25 2.53 2.35
C LEU A 130 12.78 2.97 2.49
N ILE A 131 11.84 2.00 2.44
CA ILE A 131 10.41 2.27 2.61
C ILE A 131 10.12 2.80 4.01
N PHE A 132 10.72 2.18 5.02
CA PHE A 132 10.49 2.52 6.43
C PHE A 132 11.00 3.92 6.77
N GLU A 133 12.16 4.33 6.25
CA GLU A 133 12.67 5.69 6.44
C GLU A 133 11.76 6.76 5.81
N VAL A 134 11.16 6.48 4.65
CA VAL A 134 10.14 7.38 4.07
C VAL A 134 8.91 7.45 4.99
N CYS A 135 8.42 6.30 5.48
CA CYS A 135 7.30 6.26 6.41
C CYS A 135 7.58 7.04 7.70
N LYS A 136 8.78 6.89 8.27
CA LYS A 136 9.19 7.63 9.48
C LYS A 136 9.14 9.13 9.27
N LYS A 137 9.69 9.62 8.16
CA LYS A 137 9.69 11.05 7.82
C LYS A 137 8.26 11.60 7.75
N GLU A 138 7.36 10.87 7.10
CA GLU A 138 5.95 11.25 7.02
C GLU A 138 5.24 11.19 8.38
N MET A 139 5.47 10.16 9.18
CA MET A 139 4.89 10.05 10.53
C MET A 139 5.35 11.18 11.45
N ILE A 140 6.64 11.48 11.48
CA ILE A 140 7.22 12.55 12.30
C ILE A 140 6.65 13.91 11.90
N LYS A 141 6.53 14.17 10.60
CA LYS A 141 5.93 15.40 10.07
C LYS A 141 4.50 15.63 10.55
N HIS A 142 3.78 14.56 10.88
CA HIS A 142 2.38 14.59 11.32
C HIS A 142 2.18 14.28 12.80
N ASP A 143 3.23 14.34 13.61
CA ASP A 143 3.19 14.07 15.05
C ASP A 143 2.60 12.67 15.38
N ILE A 144 2.85 11.71 14.49
CA ILE A 144 2.44 10.32 14.67
C ILE A 144 3.56 9.57 15.39
N GLU A 145 3.25 9.09 16.59
CA GLU A 145 4.17 8.26 17.38
C GLU A 145 4.46 6.93 16.68
N ILE A 146 5.74 6.69 16.34
CA ILE A 146 6.20 5.44 15.75
C ILE A 146 6.31 4.38 16.85
N LYS A 147 5.38 3.43 16.87
CA LYS A 147 5.36 2.34 17.85
C LYS A 147 4.90 1.02 17.24
N LYS A 148 5.44 -0.08 17.74
CA LYS A 148 4.91 -1.42 17.45
C LYS A 148 3.62 -1.68 18.24
N PRO A 149 2.69 -2.50 17.73
CA PRO A 149 1.51 -2.92 18.49
C PRO A 149 1.90 -3.56 19.82
N ARG A 150 0.99 -3.50 20.80
CA ARG A 150 1.19 -4.17 22.09
C ARG A 150 1.35 -5.67 21.87
N ILE A 151 2.50 -6.20 22.27
CA ILE A 151 2.78 -7.63 22.27
C ILE A 151 2.44 -8.18 23.67
N VAL A 152 1.61 -9.22 23.74
CA VAL A 152 1.26 -9.91 25.00
C VAL A 152 1.65 -11.39 24.93
N CYS A 153 1.92 -12.03 26.09
CA CYS A 153 2.39 -13.42 26.17
C CYS A 153 1.52 -14.42 25.40
N ARG A 154 0.19 -14.21 25.34
CA ARG A 154 -0.73 -15.05 24.57
C ARG A 154 -1.54 -14.19 23.62
N GLN A 155 -1.18 -14.23 22.35
CA GLN A 155 -1.88 -13.54 21.27
C GLN A 155 -2.02 -14.53 20.12
N THR A 156 -3.22 -15.10 19.95
CA THR A 156 -3.49 -16.14 18.95
C THR A 156 -4.10 -15.59 17.66
N ALA A 157 -4.67 -14.38 17.71
CA ALA A 157 -5.38 -13.75 16.59
C ALA A 157 -4.56 -12.67 15.86
N ARG A 158 -3.31 -12.40 16.27
CA ARG A 158 -2.42 -11.43 15.62
C ARG A 158 -0.97 -11.89 15.70
N SER A 159 -0.18 -11.42 14.76
CA SER A 159 1.27 -11.58 14.69
C SER A 159 1.95 -11.22 16.03
N ASN A 160 2.71 -12.17 16.58
CA ASN A 160 3.42 -12.04 17.86
C ASN A 160 4.94 -12.23 17.66
N TYR A 161 5.51 -11.49 16.72
CA TYR A 161 6.93 -11.60 16.40
C TYR A 161 7.78 -10.93 17.48
N GLN A 162 8.57 -11.73 18.21
CA GLN A 162 9.59 -11.26 19.13
C GLN A 162 10.73 -10.63 18.31
N THR A 163 10.75 -9.30 18.23
CA THR A 163 11.69 -8.52 17.41
C THR A 163 12.34 -7.42 18.23
N SER A 164 13.63 -7.21 17.97
CA SER A 164 14.48 -6.26 18.69
C SER A 164 14.15 -4.80 18.33
N THR A 165 13.81 -4.54 17.06
CA THR A 165 13.52 -3.20 16.56
C THR A 165 12.09 -3.09 16.02
N ILE A 166 11.53 -1.86 16.02
CA ILE A 166 10.22 -1.58 15.42
C ILE A 166 10.24 -1.86 13.91
N GLY A 167 11.36 -1.55 13.25
CA GLY A 167 11.54 -1.83 11.82
C GLY A 167 11.47 -3.33 11.53
N ASP A 168 12.19 -4.15 12.30
CA ASP A 168 12.15 -5.60 12.12
C ASP A 168 10.76 -6.20 12.35
N TYR A 169 10.02 -5.67 13.33
CA TYR A 169 8.63 -6.08 13.55
C TYR A 169 7.81 -5.91 12.27
N TYR A 170 7.86 -4.73 11.65
CA TYR A 170 7.07 -4.44 10.45
C TYR A 170 7.61 -5.12 9.19
N ARG A 171 8.92 -5.33 9.10
CA ARG A 171 9.52 -6.11 8.02
C ARG A 171 8.97 -7.54 7.99
N VAL A 172 8.95 -8.20 9.14
CA VAL A 172 8.50 -9.60 9.27
C VAL A 172 6.98 -9.72 9.26
N SER A 173 6.25 -8.74 9.82
CA SER A 173 4.79 -8.81 9.92
C SER A 173 4.03 -8.31 8.70
N ILE A 174 4.61 -7.38 7.92
CA ILE A 174 3.94 -6.74 6.79
C ILE A 174 4.71 -6.96 5.50
N TYR A 175 5.98 -6.54 5.42
CA TYR A 175 6.71 -6.49 4.16
C TYR A 175 6.95 -7.86 3.55
N ILE A 176 7.55 -8.78 4.33
CA ILE A 176 7.87 -10.12 3.86
C ILE A 176 6.59 -10.89 3.46
N PRO A 177 5.54 -10.98 4.30
CA PRO A 177 4.32 -11.68 3.92
C PRO A 177 3.65 -11.08 2.69
N LEU A 178 3.63 -9.75 2.55
CA LEU A 178 3.01 -9.13 1.38
C LEU A 178 3.80 -9.40 0.09
N LEU A 179 5.13 -9.31 0.16
CA LEU A 179 6.02 -9.63 -0.96
C LEU A 179 5.89 -11.10 -1.38
N ASP A 180 5.95 -12.02 -0.41
CA ASP A 180 5.83 -13.46 -0.66
C ASP A 180 4.48 -13.79 -1.33
N ASN A 181 3.37 -13.22 -0.84
CA ASN A 181 2.05 -13.43 -1.46
C ASN A 181 1.97 -12.93 -2.91
N VAL A 182 2.53 -11.75 -3.20
CA VAL A 182 2.54 -11.19 -4.57
C VAL A 182 3.40 -12.06 -5.50
N LEU A 183 4.56 -12.47 -5.01
CA LEU A 183 5.50 -13.30 -5.74
C LEU A 183 4.90 -14.68 -6.03
N ASP A 184 4.28 -15.31 -5.05
CA ASP A 184 3.59 -16.59 -5.21
C ASP A 184 2.41 -16.49 -6.18
N ASP A 185 1.59 -15.43 -6.11
CA ASP A 185 0.49 -15.23 -7.07
C ASP A 185 1.00 -15.07 -8.51
N LEU A 186 2.09 -14.32 -8.72
CA LEU A 186 2.69 -14.18 -10.05
C LEU A 186 3.29 -15.50 -10.55
N LYS A 187 4.04 -16.23 -9.72
CA LYS A 187 4.61 -17.52 -10.10
C LYS A 187 3.52 -18.54 -10.45
N ASN A 188 2.49 -18.64 -9.60
CA ASN A 188 1.38 -19.56 -9.84
C ASN A 188 0.59 -19.22 -11.11
N ARG A 189 0.50 -17.94 -11.48
CA ARG A 189 -0.19 -17.51 -12.71
C ARG A 189 0.65 -17.73 -13.96
N PHE A 190 1.95 -17.43 -13.94
CA PHE A 190 2.74 -17.34 -15.18
C PHE A 190 3.77 -18.46 -15.34
N LEU A 191 4.23 -19.07 -14.26
CA LEU A 191 5.24 -20.15 -14.31
C LEU A 191 4.63 -21.55 -14.19
N ASN A 192 3.31 -21.67 -14.14
CA ASN A 192 2.65 -22.97 -14.10
C ASN A 192 2.71 -23.64 -15.49
N GLU A 193 2.97 -24.94 -15.54
CA GLU A 193 3.21 -25.71 -16.78
C GLU A 193 2.11 -25.49 -17.83
N LYS A 194 0.85 -25.45 -17.38
CA LYS A 194 -0.32 -25.21 -18.25
C LYS A 194 -0.34 -23.84 -18.93
N ASN A 195 0.21 -22.82 -18.27
CA ASN A 195 0.22 -21.45 -18.78
C ASN A 195 1.50 -21.16 -19.55
N GLN A 196 2.59 -21.86 -19.24
CA GLN A 196 3.81 -21.85 -20.06
C GLN A 196 3.59 -22.42 -21.47
N GLU A 197 2.66 -23.36 -21.65
CA GLU A 197 2.27 -23.85 -22.98
C GLU A 197 1.49 -22.82 -23.82
N VAL A 198 0.73 -21.92 -23.18
CA VAL A 198 -0.03 -20.84 -23.84
C VAL A 198 0.86 -19.64 -24.17
N LEU A 199 1.98 -19.52 -23.46
CA LEU A 199 2.95 -18.44 -23.59
C LEU A 199 4.16 -18.80 -24.48
N LYS A 200 4.19 -20.01 -25.06
CA LYS A 200 5.12 -20.44 -26.12
C LYS A 200 4.53 -20.18 -27.49
#